data_AF-A0A176YHC9-F1
#
_entry.id   AF-A0A176YHC9-F1
#
_cell.length_a   1.000
_cell.length_b   1.000
_cell.length_c   1.000
_cell.angle_alpha   90.00
_cell.angle_beta   90.00
_cell.angle_gamma   90.00
#
_symmetry.space_group_name_H-M   'P 1'
#
loop_
_entity.id
_entity.type
_entity.pdbx_description
1 polymer ?
#
loop_
_entity_poly.entity_id
_entity_poly.type
_entity_poly.pdbx_seq_one_letter_code
_entity_poly.pdbx_strand_id
1 'polypeptide(L)'
;MMDANLKARWVKALRSKRYRQASGNLREKQSNKRYSYCCLGVLCHTMGVKWKTGVPVLNDTIMEAQGEAYLSYDALKMVGLDDDTQRQLATMNDEGYTFRDIADHIENTIRADQPLAPGEG
;
A
#
# COMPACT_ATOMS: atom_id res chain seq x y z
N MET A 1 -9.65 -11.65 -1.14
CA MET A 1 -10.37 -10.39 -1.41
C MET A 1 -9.92 -9.38 -0.38
N MET A 2 -9.87 -8.10 -0.74
CA MET A 2 -9.39 -7.04 0.14
C MET A 2 -10.54 -6.43 0.93
N ASP A 3 -10.31 -5.97 2.16
CA ASP A 3 -11.31 -5.19 2.89
C ASP A 3 -11.70 -3.92 2.11
N ALA A 4 -13.00 -3.67 1.97
CA ALA A 4 -13.52 -2.56 1.16
C ALA A 4 -13.06 -1.19 1.68
N ASN A 5 -13.05 -1.03 3.00
CA ASN A 5 -12.65 0.23 3.64
C ASN A 5 -11.15 0.48 3.47
N LEU A 6 -10.33 -0.56 3.56
CA LEU A 6 -8.90 -0.47 3.30
C LEU A 6 -8.62 -0.11 1.85
N LYS A 7 -9.26 -0.79 0.88
CA LYS A 7 -9.13 -0.47 -0.55
C LYS A 7 -9.51 1.00 -0.80
N ALA A 8 -10.65 1.45 -0.29
CA ALA A 8 -11.13 2.82 -0.46
C ALA A 8 -10.16 3.85 0.16
N ARG A 9 -9.62 3.60 1.36
CA ARG A 9 -8.62 4.48 1.99
C ARG A 9 -7.33 4.54 1.18
N TRP A 10 -6.86 3.41 0.68
CA TRP A 10 -5.64 3.32 -0.12
C TRP A 10 -5.76 4.11 -1.44
N VAL A 11 -6.83 3.86 -2.19
CA VAL A 11 -7.13 4.58 -3.43
C VAL A 11 -7.28 6.09 -3.18
N LYS A 12 -8.03 6.49 -2.15
CA LYS A 12 -8.17 7.89 -1.75
C LYS A 12 -6.83 8.52 -1.40
N ALA A 13 -5.95 7.78 -0.72
CA ALA A 13 -4.61 8.25 -0.36
C ALA A 13 -3.75 8.49 -1.61
N LEU A 14 -3.72 7.55 -2.55
CA LEU A 14 -3.00 7.71 -3.83
C LEU A 14 -3.50 8.93 -4.61
N ARG A 15 -4.82 9.14 -4.66
CA ARG A 15 -5.46 10.27 -5.36
C ARG A 15 -5.30 11.63 -4.66
N SER A 16 -4.90 11.64 -3.39
CA SER A 16 -4.88 12.86 -2.57
C SER A 16 -3.80 13.88 -2.96
N LYS A 17 -2.81 13.49 -3.77
CA LYS A 17 -1.60 14.28 -4.09
C LYS A 17 -0.76 14.68 -2.86
N ARG A 18 -1.04 14.13 -1.69
CA ARG A 18 -0.28 14.39 -0.44
C ARG A 18 1.01 13.59 -0.36
N TYR A 19 1.10 12.52 -1.13
CA TYR A 19 2.25 11.62 -1.15
C TYR A 19 3.11 11.94 -2.36
N ARG A 20 4.43 11.89 -2.17
CA ARG A 20 5.39 11.90 -3.27
C ARG A 20 5.73 10.46 -3.62
N GLN A 21 5.66 10.13 -4.91
CA GLN A 21 5.99 8.80 -5.40
C GLN A 21 7.50 8.55 -5.27
N ALA A 22 7.86 7.37 -4.78
CA ALA A 22 9.20 6.79 -4.76
C ALA A 22 9.22 5.57 -5.68
N SER A 23 10.41 5.11 -6.05
CA SER A 23 10.63 3.87 -6.80
C SER A 23 11.55 2.93 -6.03
N GLY A 24 11.35 1.63 -6.21
CA GLY A 24 12.23 0.58 -5.66
C GLY A 24 12.32 0.50 -4.13
N ASN A 25 11.45 1.19 -3.37
CA ASN A 25 11.37 1.13 -1.91
C ASN A 25 9.94 1.40 -1.43
N LEU A 26 9.49 0.75 -0.35
CA LEU A 26 8.22 1.08 0.28
C LEU A 26 8.18 2.53 0.76
N ARG A 27 9.30 3.02 1.31
CA ARG A 27 9.44 4.42 1.73
C ARG A 27 10.90 4.86 1.62
N GLU A 28 11.09 6.08 1.13
CA GLU A 28 12.41 6.67 0.97
C GLU A 28 12.49 7.99 1.76
N LYS A 29 13.55 8.16 2.53
CA LYS A 29 13.82 9.40 3.28
C LYS A 29 14.38 10.46 2.34
N GLN A 30 13.79 11.65 2.40
CA GLN A 30 14.15 12.79 1.57
C GLN A 30 15.09 13.75 2.30
N SER A 31 15.88 14.52 1.54
CA SER A 31 16.84 15.50 2.07
C SER A 31 16.20 16.54 3.02
N ASN A 32 14.93 16.88 2.78
CA ASN A 32 14.14 17.81 3.59
C ASN A 32 13.42 17.16 4.79
N LYS A 33 13.87 15.99 5.25
CA LYS A 33 13.25 15.20 6.33
C LYS A 33 11.80 14.73 6.05
N ARG A 34 11.32 14.86 4.82
CA ARG A 34 10.05 14.25 4.38
C ARG A 34 10.29 12.82 3.89
N TYR A 35 9.21 12.13 3.57
CA TYR A 35 9.25 10.79 3.00
C TYR A 35 8.47 10.76 1.69
N SER A 36 9.01 10.02 0.73
CA SER A 36 8.29 9.51 -0.45
C SER A 36 7.95 8.04 -0.24
N TYR A 37 6.97 7.54 -0.99
CA TYR A 37 6.44 6.18 -0.85
C TYR A 37 6.19 5.59 -2.23
N CYS A 38 6.34 4.28 -2.40
CA CYS A 38 5.70 3.60 -3.54
C CYS A 38 4.21 3.35 -3.23
N CYS A 39 3.46 2.78 -4.18
CA CYS A 39 2.04 2.48 -3.97
C CYS A 39 1.78 1.53 -2.77
N LEU A 40 2.63 0.51 -2.56
CA LEU A 40 2.55 -0.40 -1.41
C LEU A 40 2.95 0.30 -0.10
N GLY A 41 3.88 1.24 -0.16
CA GLY A 41 4.23 2.10 0.98
C GLY A 41 3.09 3.00 1.43
N VAL A 42 2.31 3.53 0.48
CA VAL A 42 1.09 4.28 0.78
C VAL A 42 0.06 3.38 1.46
N LEU A 43 -0.12 2.13 1.00
CA LEU A 43 -0.99 1.14 1.66
C LEU A 43 -0.59 0.95 3.13
N CYS A 44 0.69 0.66 3.39
CA CYS A 44 1.24 0.59 4.74
C CYS A 44 0.90 1.84 5.57
N HIS A 45 1.11 3.03 5.01
CA HIS A 45 0.81 4.28 5.72
C HIS A 45 -0.69 4.42 6.05
N THR A 46 -1.60 3.99 5.17
CA THR A 46 -3.06 4.03 5.45
C THR A 46 -3.52 3.04 6.52
N MET A 47 -2.72 1.99 6.77
CA MET A 47 -2.97 1.04 7.86
C MET A 47 -2.47 1.56 9.21
N GLY A 48 -1.77 2.69 9.25
CA GLY A 48 -1.23 3.25 10.50
C GLY A 48 0.02 2.53 11.01
N VAL A 49 0.84 1.96 10.10
CA VAL A 49 2.11 1.34 10.48
C VAL A 49 3.02 2.33 11.20
N LYS A 50 3.81 1.83 12.15
CA LYS A 50 4.95 2.56 12.72
C LYS A 50 6.21 2.17 11.96
N TRP A 51 7.02 3.15 11.60
CA TRP A 51 8.28 2.87 10.91
C TRP A 51 9.43 2.82 11.90
N LYS A 52 9.89 1.61 12.24
CA LYS A 52 11.03 1.36 13.14
C LYS A 52 12.27 1.07 12.31
N THR A 53 13.34 1.86 12.50
CA THR A 53 14.62 1.67 11.78
C THR A 53 14.47 1.49 10.26
N GLY A 54 13.53 2.21 9.64
CA GLY A 54 13.27 2.16 8.19
C GLY A 54 12.19 1.16 7.77
N VAL A 55 11.82 0.20 8.63
CA VAL A 55 10.91 -0.90 8.32
C VAL A 55 9.49 -0.59 8.84
N PRO A 56 8.42 -0.85 8.06
CA PRO A 56 7.04 -0.69 8.50
C PRO A 56 6.60 -1.84 9.41
N VAL A 57 6.03 -1.50 10.57
CA VAL A 57 5.55 -2.46 11.59
C VAL A 57 4.11 -2.13 11.97
N LEU A 58 3.23 -3.14 11.99
CA LEU A 58 1.85 -3.05 12.47
C LEU A 58 1.59 -4.14 13.49
N ASN A 59 1.18 -3.78 14.71
CA ASN A 59 0.91 -4.74 15.80
C ASN A 59 2.02 -5.80 15.97
N ASP A 60 3.27 -5.33 15.98
CA ASP A 60 4.49 -6.14 16.05
C ASP A 60 4.76 -7.09 14.85
N THR A 61 3.93 -7.04 13.81
CA THR A 61 4.18 -7.67 12.52
C THR A 61 5.05 -6.77 11.64
N ILE A 62 6.16 -7.31 11.13
CA ILE A 62 6.97 -6.65 10.10
C ILE A 62 6.23 -6.76 8.76
N MET A 63 5.92 -5.61 8.17
CA MET A 63 5.11 -5.53 6.95
C MET A 63 5.93 -5.69 5.67
N GLU A 64 7.24 -5.46 5.72
CA GLU A 64 8.15 -5.51 4.58
C GLU A 64 8.88 -6.85 4.53
N ALA A 65 9.06 -7.41 3.34
CA ALA A 65 9.93 -8.58 3.15
C ALA A 65 11.40 -8.17 3.31
N GLN A 66 12.22 -9.00 3.97
CA GLN A 66 13.60 -8.61 4.29
C GLN A 66 14.41 -8.23 3.05
N GLY A 67 14.86 -6.98 2.99
CA GLY A 67 15.71 -6.47 1.90
C GLY A 67 14.97 -6.23 0.58
N GLU A 68 13.65 -6.37 0.56
CA GLU A 68 12.82 -6.30 -0.64
C GLU A 68 11.88 -5.09 -0.56
N ALA A 69 11.58 -4.48 -1.72
CA ALA A 69 10.59 -3.39 -1.83
C ALA A 69 9.14 -3.89 -1.83
N TYR A 70 8.90 -5.05 -1.23
CA TYR A 70 7.64 -5.80 -1.25
C TYR A 70 7.06 -5.98 0.14
N LEU A 71 5.76 -6.27 0.20
CA LEU A 71 5.14 -6.68 1.44
C LEU A 71 5.56 -8.11 1.79
N SER A 72 5.71 -8.39 3.09
CA SER A 72 5.92 -9.74 3.59
C SER A 72 4.70 -10.63 3.30
N TYR A 73 4.89 -11.94 3.31
CA TYR A 73 3.81 -12.90 3.08
C TYR A 73 2.63 -12.71 4.06
N ASP A 74 2.93 -12.45 5.33
CA ASP A 74 1.89 -12.18 6.34
C ASP A 74 1.18 -10.87 6.10
N ALA A 75 1.90 -9.83 5.65
CA ALA A 75 1.31 -8.55 5.28
C ALA A 75 0.38 -8.68 4.07
N LEU A 76 0.76 -9.43 3.03
CA LEU A 76 -0.09 -9.71 1.86
C LEU A 76 -1.42 -10.35 2.26
N LYS A 77 -1.36 -11.39 3.10
CA LYS A 77 -2.56 -12.02 3.65
C LYS A 77 -3.42 -11.03 4.44
N MET A 78 -2.79 -10.21 5.28
CA MET A 78 -3.48 -9.22 6.09
C MET A 78 -4.23 -8.17 5.24
N VAL A 79 -3.64 -7.75 4.12
CA VAL A 79 -4.27 -6.76 3.22
C VAL A 79 -5.14 -7.38 2.14
N GLY A 80 -5.17 -8.71 2.04
CA GLY A 80 -5.95 -9.42 1.02
C GLY A 80 -5.41 -9.27 -0.40
N LEU A 81 -4.09 -9.09 -0.55
CA LEU A 81 -3.38 -9.11 -1.84
C LEU A 81 -2.64 -10.43 -2.02
N ASP A 82 -2.48 -10.84 -3.27
CA ASP A 82 -1.56 -11.91 -3.64
C ASP A 82 -0.23 -11.35 -4.16
N ASP A 83 0.72 -12.26 -4.30
CA ASP A 83 2.10 -11.96 -4.65
C ASP A 83 2.25 -11.43 -6.09
N ASP A 84 1.42 -11.92 -7.02
CA ASP A 84 1.40 -11.44 -8.41
C ASP A 84 0.84 -10.02 -8.51
N THR A 85 -0.20 -9.72 -7.75
CA THR A 85 -0.81 -8.38 -7.70
C THR A 85 0.18 -7.36 -7.15
N GLN A 86 0.90 -7.67 -6.05
CA GLN A 86 1.90 -6.70 -5.55
C GLN A 86 3.04 -6.47 -6.54
N ARG A 87 3.50 -7.53 -7.24
CA ARG A 87 4.54 -7.42 -8.27
C ARG A 87 4.09 -6.51 -9.39
N GLN A 88 2.87 -6.73 -9.89
CA GLN A 88 2.30 -5.89 -10.93
C GLN A 88 2.24 -4.42 -10.51
N LEU A 89 1.77 -4.13 -9.30
CA LEU A 89 1.66 -2.77 -8.79
C LEU A 89 3.03 -2.10 -8.58
N ALA A 90 4.03 -2.86 -8.11
CA ALA A 90 5.40 -2.38 -7.97
C ALA A 90 6.03 -2.09 -9.33
N THR A 91 5.87 -2.99 -10.31
CA THR A 91 6.29 -2.79 -11.69
C THR A 91 5.68 -1.52 -12.28
N MET A 92 4.35 -1.33 -12.16
CA MET A 92 3.70 -0.11 -12.62
C MET A 92 4.30 1.15 -11.95
N ASN A 93 4.52 1.11 -10.65
CA ASN A 93 5.12 2.21 -9.91
C ASN A 93 6.52 2.57 -10.41
N ASP A 94 7.34 1.57 -10.74
CA ASP A 94 8.73 1.74 -11.15
C ASP A 94 8.87 2.04 -12.67
N GLU A 95 7.88 1.67 -13.48
CA GLU A 95 7.81 2.00 -14.93
C GLU A 95 7.28 3.41 -15.22
N GLY A 96 6.99 4.21 -14.19
CA GLY A 96 6.63 5.62 -14.34
C GLY A 96 5.13 5.90 -14.42
N TYR A 97 4.26 4.91 -14.15
CA TYR A 97 2.83 5.16 -13.95
C TYR A 97 2.64 6.06 -12.74
N THR A 98 1.69 7.00 -12.83
CA THR A 98 1.40 7.88 -11.70
C THR A 98 0.57 7.17 -10.64
N PHE A 99 0.57 7.68 -9.40
CA PHE A 99 -0.39 7.26 -8.38
C PHE A 99 -1.85 7.30 -8.83
N ARG A 100 -2.21 8.19 -9.77
CA ARG A 100 -3.57 8.20 -10.34
C ARG A 100 -3.80 6.95 -11.17
N ASP A 101 -2.90 6.62 -12.09
CA ASP A 101 -3.02 5.45 -12.96
C ASP A 101 -3.04 4.15 -12.16
N ILE A 102 -2.19 4.06 -11.12
CA ILE A 102 -2.14 2.92 -10.21
C ILE A 102 -3.43 2.83 -9.39
N ALA A 103 -3.97 3.95 -8.92
CA ALA A 103 -5.25 3.96 -8.20
C ALA A 103 -6.40 3.49 -9.10
N ASP A 104 -6.41 3.89 -10.37
CA ASP A 104 -7.41 3.47 -11.35
C ASP A 104 -7.30 1.96 -11.62
N HIS A 105 -6.08 1.42 -11.72
CA HIS A 105 -5.85 -0.03 -11.83
C HIS A 105 -6.36 -0.79 -10.60
N ILE A 106 -6.05 -0.33 -9.39
CA ILE A 106 -6.49 -0.93 -8.14
C ILE A 106 -8.03 -0.97 -8.06
N GLU A 107 -8.70 0.14 -8.42
CA GLU A 107 -10.16 0.19 -8.44
C GLU A 107 -10.77 -0.87 -9.35
N ASN A 108 -10.21 -1.04 -10.55
CA ASN A 108 -10.76 -1.90 -11.59
C ASN A 108 -10.41 -3.39 -11.44
N THR A 109 -9.29 -3.73 -10.80
CA THR A 109 -8.76 -5.11 -10.80
C THR A 109 -8.84 -5.82 -9.46
N ILE A 110 -8.66 -5.11 -8.33
CA ILE A 110 -8.66 -5.73 -7.01
C ILE A 110 -10.09 -5.84 -6.49
N ARG A 111 -10.59 -7.06 -6.30
CA ARG A 111 -11.91 -7.27 -5.70
C ARG A 111 -11.88 -6.96 -4.21
N ALA A 112 -12.85 -6.18 -3.77
CA ALA A 112 -13.09 -5.92 -2.35
C ALA A 112 -14.24 -6.79 -1.83
N ASP A 113 -14.17 -7.18 -0.57
CA ASP A 113 -15.32 -7.72 0.14
C ASP A 113 -16.44 -6.67 0.15
N GLN A 114 -17.70 -7.10 0.19
CA GLN A 114 -18.78 -6.16 0.45
C GLN A 114 -18.57 -5.54 1.84
N PRO A 115 -18.73 -4.22 2.00
CA PRO A 115 -18.75 -3.64 3.34
C PRO A 115 -19.84 -4.37 4.14
N LEU A 116 -19.49 -4.86 5.34
CA LEU A 116 -20.47 -5.37 6.29
C LEU A 116 -21.59 -4.33 6.36
N ALA A 117 -22.80 -4.72 5.93
CA ALA A 117 -23.97 -3.89 6.12
C ALA A 117 -24.01 -3.48 7.60
N PRO A 118 -24.32 -2.22 7.94
CA PRO A 118 -24.51 -1.86 9.34
C PRO A 118 -25.57 -2.81 9.90
N GLY A 119 -25.14 -3.68 10.83
CA GLY A 119 -26.02 -4.64 11.48
C GLY A 119 -27.19 -3.87 12.07
N GLU A 120 -28.39 -4.27 11.69
CA GLU A 120 -29.61 -3.81 12.33
C GLU A 120 -29.50 -4.13 13.82
N GLY A 121 -29.60 -3.09 14.65
CA GLY A 121 -29.55 -3.17 16.11
C GLY A 121 -30.84 -3.70 16.72
#